data_AF-A0A067S898-F1
#
_entry.id   AF-A0A067S898-F1
#
_cell.length_a   1.000
_cell.length_b   1.000
_cell.length_c   1.000
_cell.angle_alpha   90.00
_cell.angle_beta   90.00
_cell.angle_gamma   90.00
#
_symmetry.space_group_name_H-M   'P 1'
#
loop_
_entity.id
_entity.type
_entity.pdbx_description
1 polymer ?
#
loop_
_entity_poly.entity_id
_entity_poly.type
_entity_poly.pdbx_seq_one_letter_code
_entity_poly.pdbx_strand_id
1 'polypeptide(L)'
;MVHPAFLLRAVGQATSQYPYNLPPQRSRPLRWHPKITPYRLVILTTTIGLGTAKSVVTQRGSPLLPVTLEWFTATVLFLLLFSVSSYDCGEVAPPSLSWLFKPDCMNTVWRVLEAFSVPRPSYMSEEKAAIAVGPGDRPPITLYRILVCCTVASLGMSKAVLGYYGLSTAVTWTDWALAVPITTFLYLLGLYEYNSLKALSGLFAVDRSNLLYSLNVGIKRTVGVLLALGWTYWCFYALWYITYEPTWDFRTLRPDDHRISLRTRIEDGYDFALKLVMQEFLLVAIVGGIAGLLVLSQQIVQDVTARDGWVRTVLRVLHRPVMQLVEVVLRRTHGGPLQTRRRFSSYGKAEFLTSMRMAFRLLVHVVLHLFGVTFLLTFCMLAAGVMMTMIDLLQKNKDDAILPFGFIMMQIFLVSAISGIILSVARILLSLLSPLLSRILESRPFSDNSLLL
;
A
#
# COMPACT_ATOMS: atom_id res chain seq x y z
N MET A 1 6.54 9.60 -23.02
CA MET A 1 7.01 10.59 -24.02
C MET A 1 6.37 10.25 -25.36
N VAL A 2 5.44 11.07 -25.84
CA VAL A 2 4.77 10.86 -27.14
C VAL A 2 5.47 11.73 -28.18
N HIS A 3 5.86 11.14 -29.31
CA HIS A 3 6.62 11.80 -30.35
C HIS A 3 5.75 12.88 -31.06
N PRO A 4 6.23 14.12 -31.22
CA PRO A 4 5.43 15.25 -31.75
C PRO A 4 4.96 15.10 -33.20
N ALA A 5 5.43 14.10 -33.94
CA ALA A 5 4.98 13.80 -35.31
C ALA A 5 3.51 13.34 -35.43
N PHE A 6 2.84 13.00 -34.32
CA PHE A 6 1.44 12.55 -34.34
C PHE A 6 0.39 13.68 -34.29
N LEU A 7 0.77 14.92 -33.94
CA LEU A 7 -0.20 16.01 -33.74
C LEU A 7 -0.61 16.76 -35.03
N LEU A 8 0.12 16.60 -36.14
CA LEU A 8 -0.10 17.41 -37.35
C LEU A 8 -0.97 16.75 -38.44
N ARG A 9 -1.45 15.51 -38.26
CA ARG A 9 -2.13 14.76 -39.34
C ARG A 9 -3.64 14.57 -39.20
N ALA A 10 -4.26 15.08 -38.14
CA ALA A 10 -5.67 14.82 -37.82
C ALA A 10 -6.68 15.82 -38.46
N VAL A 11 -6.24 16.80 -39.26
CA VAL A 11 -7.10 17.92 -39.72
C VAL A 11 -7.67 17.74 -41.14
N GLY A 12 -7.54 16.55 -41.75
CA GLY A 12 -7.81 16.37 -43.19
C GLY A 12 -8.71 15.22 -43.61
N GLN A 13 -9.73 14.79 -42.84
CA GLN A 13 -10.67 13.76 -43.29
C GLN A 13 -11.97 14.37 -43.84
N ALA A 14 -12.04 14.39 -45.17
CA ALA A 14 -13.22 14.70 -45.96
C ALA A 14 -14.35 13.70 -45.66
N THR A 15 -15.55 14.24 -45.43
CA THR A 15 -16.81 13.51 -45.34
C THR A 15 -17.14 12.85 -46.67
N SER A 16 -16.78 11.59 -46.87
CA SER A 16 -17.28 10.79 -47.99
C SER A 16 -18.73 10.40 -47.71
N GLN A 17 -19.68 11.17 -48.25
CA GLN A 17 -21.08 10.78 -48.38
C GLN A 17 -21.15 9.59 -49.36
N TYR A 18 -21.35 8.37 -48.86
CA TYR A 18 -21.69 7.23 -49.69
C TYR A 18 -23.22 7.20 -49.95
N PRO A 19 -23.67 7.23 -51.21
CA PRO A 19 -25.08 7.08 -51.55
C PRO A 19 -25.39 5.60 -51.79
N TYR A 20 -26.00 4.90 -50.84
CA TYR A 20 -26.55 3.57 -51.10
C TYR A 20 -27.91 3.37 -50.43
N ASN A 21 -28.97 3.62 -51.19
CA ASN A 21 -30.32 3.13 -50.94
C ASN A 21 -30.43 1.67 -51.44
N LEU A 22 -29.75 0.73 -50.77
CA LEU A 22 -30.00 -0.70 -50.99
C LEU A 22 -31.04 -1.19 -49.97
N PRO A 23 -32.03 -2.01 -50.39
CA PRO A 23 -33.02 -2.56 -49.48
C PRO A 23 -32.35 -3.40 -48.39
N PRO A 24 -32.81 -3.34 -47.13
CA PRO A 24 -32.19 -4.03 -46.01
C PRO A 24 -32.37 -5.54 -46.15
N GLN A 25 -31.40 -6.20 -46.78
CA GLN A 25 -31.31 -7.64 -46.79
C GLN A 25 -31.01 -8.09 -45.36
N ARG A 26 -31.93 -8.83 -44.72
CA ARG A 26 -31.77 -9.44 -43.38
C ARG A 26 -30.64 -10.48 -43.42
N SER A 27 -29.41 -10.01 -43.47
CA SER A 27 -28.22 -10.81 -43.28
C SER A 27 -28.18 -11.21 -41.81
N ARG A 28 -28.02 -12.52 -41.54
CA ARG A 28 -27.79 -13.00 -40.18
C ARG A 28 -26.58 -12.25 -39.62
N PRO A 29 -26.63 -11.75 -38.37
CA PRO A 29 -25.53 -10.99 -37.80
C PRO A 29 -24.27 -11.86 -37.82
N LEU A 30 -23.30 -11.46 -38.63
CA LEU A 30 -21.99 -12.10 -38.69
C LEU A 30 -21.35 -12.01 -37.31
N ARG A 31 -20.83 -13.12 -36.80
CA ARG A 31 -20.07 -13.11 -35.55
C ARG A 31 -18.73 -12.44 -35.83
N TRP A 32 -18.33 -11.51 -34.95
CA TRP A 32 -17.04 -10.87 -35.03
C TRP A 32 -16.04 -11.57 -34.12
N HIS A 33 -14.82 -11.77 -34.62
CA HIS A 33 -13.71 -12.33 -33.86
C HIS A 33 -12.45 -11.48 -34.12
N PRO A 34 -11.61 -11.27 -33.09
CA PRO A 34 -10.39 -10.51 -33.26
C PRO A 34 -9.44 -11.24 -34.21
N LYS A 35 -8.72 -10.47 -35.02
CA LYS A 35 -7.74 -11.01 -35.96
C LYS A 35 -6.51 -11.49 -35.20
N ILE A 36 -6.08 -12.72 -35.48
CA ILE A 36 -4.82 -13.25 -34.93
C ILE A 36 -3.74 -13.04 -35.98
N THR A 37 -3.04 -11.91 -35.92
CA THR A 37 -1.93 -11.60 -36.83
C THR A 37 -0.67 -12.35 -36.41
N PRO A 38 0.31 -12.56 -37.32
CA PRO A 38 1.61 -13.10 -36.95
C PRO A 38 2.28 -12.36 -35.78
N TYR A 39 2.16 -11.03 -35.73
CA TYR A 39 2.63 -10.21 -34.60
C TYR A 39 2.01 -10.66 -33.28
N ARG A 40 0.68 -10.75 -33.22
CA ARG A 40 -0.06 -11.14 -32.01
C ARG A 40 0.22 -12.58 -31.61
N LEU A 41 0.42 -13.46 -32.59
CA LEU A 41 0.85 -14.83 -32.35
C LEU A 41 2.26 -14.88 -31.75
N VAL A 42 3.20 -14.04 -32.20
CA VAL A 42 4.53 -13.92 -31.60
C VAL A 42 4.42 -13.45 -30.15
N ILE A 43 3.61 -12.44 -29.84
CA ILE A 43 3.38 -12.02 -28.44
C ILE A 43 2.85 -13.18 -27.59
N LEU A 44 1.84 -13.89 -28.06
CA LEU A 44 1.24 -15.01 -27.33
C LEU A 44 2.24 -16.16 -27.12
N THR A 45 2.91 -16.60 -28.19
CA THR A 45 3.86 -17.72 -28.13
C THR A 45 5.09 -17.38 -27.28
N THR A 46 5.61 -16.17 -27.37
CA THR A 46 6.73 -15.72 -26.53
C THR A 46 6.32 -15.63 -25.06
N THR A 47 5.14 -15.08 -24.75
CA THR A 47 4.62 -14.99 -23.38
C THR A 47 4.46 -16.38 -22.76
N ILE A 48 3.82 -17.31 -23.48
CA ILE A 48 3.61 -18.69 -23.01
C ILE A 48 4.95 -19.44 -22.89
N GLY A 49 5.79 -19.36 -23.92
CA GLY A 49 7.05 -20.09 -23.99
C GLY A 49 8.03 -19.63 -22.92
N LEU A 50 8.22 -18.32 -22.77
CA LEU A 50 9.16 -17.76 -21.80
C LEU A 50 8.64 -17.87 -20.37
N GLY A 51 7.34 -17.68 -20.14
CA GLY A 51 6.72 -17.91 -18.83
C GLY A 51 6.88 -19.36 -18.38
N THR A 52 6.68 -20.32 -19.29
CA THR A 52 6.87 -21.75 -19.01
C THR A 52 8.34 -22.09 -18.80
N ALA A 53 9.24 -21.60 -19.66
CA ALA A 53 10.67 -21.82 -19.54
C ALA A 53 11.22 -21.29 -18.21
N LYS A 54 10.80 -20.08 -17.79
CA LYS A 54 11.17 -19.49 -16.49
C LYS A 54 10.76 -20.41 -15.35
N SER A 55 9.53 -20.90 -15.34
CA SER A 55 9.01 -21.76 -14.27
C SER A 55 9.74 -23.10 -14.19
N VAL A 56 10.01 -23.74 -15.34
CA VAL A 56 10.77 -24.99 -15.40
C VAL A 56 12.19 -24.80 -14.85
N VAL A 57 12.87 -23.73 -15.26
CA VAL A 57 14.22 -23.43 -14.80
C VAL A 57 14.25 -23.10 -13.30
N THR A 58 13.24 -22.38 -12.81
CA THR A 58 13.10 -22.05 -11.38
C THR A 58 12.91 -23.33 -10.55
N GLN A 59 12.07 -24.26 -11.03
CA GLN A 59 11.86 -25.55 -10.37
C GLN A 59 13.12 -26.43 -10.36
N ARG A 60 14.02 -26.29 -11.34
CA ARG A 60 15.34 -26.95 -11.35
C ARG A 60 16.34 -26.34 -10.37
N GLY A 61 15.95 -25.33 -9.60
CA GLY A 61 16.80 -24.71 -8.58
C GLY A 61 17.93 -23.84 -9.14
N SER A 62 17.86 -23.41 -10.40
CA SER A 62 18.85 -22.47 -10.95
C SER A 62 18.53 -21.05 -10.46
N PRO A 63 19.42 -20.38 -9.70
CA PRO A 63 19.12 -19.05 -9.17
C PRO A 63 19.32 -17.94 -10.20
N LEU A 64 20.26 -18.10 -11.14
CA LEU A 64 20.63 -17.05 -12.09
C LEU A 64 19.74 -17.05 -13.34
N LEU A 65 19.49 -18.22 -13.93
CA LEU A 65 18.85 -18.30 -15.23
C LEU A 65 17.41 -17.76 -15.27
N PRO A 66 16.55 -17.94 -14.24
CA PRO A 66 15.23 -17.31 -14.19
C PRO A 66 15.30 -15.78 -14.14
N VAL A 67 16.30 -15.23 -13.44
CA VAL A 67 16.52 -13.78 -13.33
C VAL A 67 16.96 -13.24 -14.68
N THR A 68 17.88 -13.92 -15.38
CA THR A 68 18.31 -13.51 -16.72
C THR A 68 17.16 -13.55 -17.72
N LEU A 69 16.33 -14.60 -17.67
CA LEU A 69 15.12 -14.69 -18.49
C LEU A 69 14.15 -13.55 -18.18
N GLU A 70 13.93 -13.23 -16.90
CA GLU A 70 13.07 -12.12 -16.51
C GLU A 70 13.57 -10.79 -17.07
N TRP A 71 14.85 -10.47 -16.91
CA TRP A 71 15.43 -9.24 -17.45
C TRP A 71 15.36 -9.13 -18.96
N PHE A 72 15.75 -10.19 -19.67
CA PHE A 72 15.73 -10.22 -21.13
C PHE A 72 14.30 -10.05 -21.67
N THR A 73 13.34 -10.75 -21.07
CA THR A 73 11.95 -10.75 -21.53
C THR A 73 11.23 -9.45 -21.16
N ALA A 74 11.38 -8.98 -19.93
CA ALA A 74 10.73 -7.77 -19.44
C ALA A 74 11.32 -6.49 -20.02
N THR A 75 12.60 -6.48 -20.40
CA THR A 75 13.26 -5.27 -20.91
C THR A 75 13.39 -5.32 -22.43
N VAL A 76 14.20 -6.24 -22.95
CA VAL A 76 14.59 -6.23 -24.37
C VAL A 76 13.40 -6.62 -25.24
N LEU A 77 12.78 -7.76 -24.95
CA LEU A 77 11.69 -8.27 -25.77
C LEU A 77 10.44 -7.40 -25.65
N PHE A 78 10.10 -6.96 -24.44
CA PHE A 78 8.98 -6.06 -24.22
C PHE A 78 9.15 -4.73 -24.97
N LEU A 79 10.31 -4.07 -24.88
CA LEU A 79 10.55 -2.80 -25.59
C LEU A 79 10.51 -2.99 -27.11
N LEU A 80 11.08 -4.08 -27.62
CA LEU A 80 11.04 -4.40 -29.05
C LEU A 80 9.59 -4.62 -29.51
N LEU A 81 8.84 -5.49 -28.82
CA LEU A 81 7.45 -5.77 -29.17
C LEU A 81 6.57 -4.53 -28.99
N PHE A 82 6.78 -3.74 -27.95
CA PHE A 82 6.07 -2.48 -27.72
C PHE A 82 6.35 -1.47 -28.83
N SER A 83 7.60 -1.35 -29.28
CA SER A 83 7.95 -0.46 -30.40
C SER A 83 7.25 -0.90 -31.69
N VAL A 84 7.24 -2.21 -31.96
CA VAL A 84 6.55 -2.81 -33.11
C VAL A 84 5.02 -2.69 -32.99
N SER A 85 4.47 -2.68 -31.77
CA SER A 85 3.01 -2.56 -31.50
C SER A 85 2.39 -1.29 -32.07
N SER A 86 3.19 -0.22 -32.19
CA SER A 86 2.74 1.06 -32.76
C SER A 86 2.25 0.92 -34.21
N TYR A 87 2.77 -0.08 -34.94
CA TYR A 87 2.34 -0.38 -36.31
C TYR A 87 1.08 -1.27 -36.38
N ASP A 88 0.69 -1.95 -35.30
CA ASP A 88 -0.55 -2.75 -35.25
C ASP A 88 -1.80 -1.85 -35.21
N CYS A 89 -1.67 -0.63 -34.67
CA CYS A 89 -2.78 0.33 -34.54
C CYS A 89 -2.95 1.28 -35.73
N GLY A 90 -1.99 1.32 -36.66
CA GLY A 90 -1.92 2.32 -37.73
C GLY A 90 -2.40 1.80 -39.08
N GLU A 91 -3.04 2.67 -39.87
CA GLU A 91 -3.46 2.34 -41.24
C GLU A 91 -2.28 2.12 -42.21
N VAL A 92 -1.06 2.52 -41.84
CA VAL A 92 0.12 2.49 -42.72
C VAL A 92 1.31 1.84 -42.03
N ALA A 93 1.27 0.52 -41.85
CA ALA A 93 2.48 -0.26 -41.57
C ALA A 93 3.45 -0.18 -42.76
N PRO A 94 4.78 -0.05 -42.55
CA PRO A 94 5.76 -0.09 -43.62
C PRO A 94 5.56 -1.33 -44.50
N PRO A 95 5.74 -1.24 -45.83
CA PRO A 95 5.53 -2.38 -46.73
C PRO A 95 6.33 -3.63 -46.31
N SER A 96 7.55 -3.44 -45.80
CA SER A 96 8.44 -4.49 -45.29
C SER A 96 7.92 -5.21 -44.03
N LEU A 97 7.06 -4.57 -43.23
CA LEU A 97 6.46 -5.14 -42.02
C LEU A 97 5.00 -5.56 -42.22
N SER A 98 4.42 -5.29 -43.39
CA SER A 98 3.01 -5.57 -43.66
C SER A 98 2.65 -7.05 -43.52
N TRP A 99 3.59 -7.96 -43.79
CA TRP A 99 3.41 -9.40 -43.60
C TRP A 99 3.16 -9.79 -42.13
N LEU A 100 3.57 -8.97 -41.17
CA LEU A 100 3.42 -9.26 -39.74
C LEU A 100 2.03 -8.89 -39.20
N PHE A 101 1.34 -7.93 -39.84
CA PHE A 101 0.07 -7.37 -39.37
C PHE A 101 -1.13 -7.65 -40.31
N LYS A 102 -0.89 -7.83 -41.61
CA LYS A 102 -1.96 -8.02 -42.60
C LYS A 102 -2.54 -9.44 -42.66
N PRO A 103 -1.77 -10.52 -42.56
CA PRO A 103 -2.35 -11.86 -42.59
C PRO A 103 -3.14 -12.16 -41.31
N ASP A 104 -4.26 -12.87 -41.46
CA ASP A 104 -4.98 -13.48 -40.33
C ASP A 104 -4.56 -14.96 -40.25
N CYS A 105 -3.82 -15.33 -39.20
CA CYS A 105 -3.33 -16.69 -38.98
C CYS A 105 -4.48 -17.71 -38.86
N MET A 106 -5.69 -17.26 -38.48
CA MET A 106 -6.86 -18.14 -38.45
C MET A 106 -7.19 -18.68 -39.84
N ASN A 107 -6.89 -17.97 -40.93
CA ASN A 107 -7.08 -18.50 -42.28
C ASN A 107 -6.26 -19.78 -42.51
N THR A 108 -5.03 -19.83 -42.00
CA THR A 108 -4.18 -21.03 -42.12
C THR A 108 -4.74 -22.17 -41.29
N VAL A 109 -5.16 -21.89 -40.05
CA VAL A 109 -5.79 -22.90 -39.17
C VAL A 109 -7.05 -23.48 -39.82
N TRP A 110 -7.91 -22.62 -40.38
CA TRP A 110 -9.12 -23.07 -41.07
C TRP A 110 -8.82 -23.89 -42.32
N ARG A 111 -7.79 -23.55 -43.11
CA ARG A 111 -7.37 -24.39 -44.26
C ARG A 111 -6.92 -25.79 -43.82
N VAL A 112 -6.21 -25.87 -42.70
CA VAL A 112 -5.81 -27.17 -42.13
C VAL A 112 -7.03 -27.94 -41.65
N LEU A 113 -7.96 -27.29 -40.93
CA LEU A 113 -9.20 -27.91 -40.47
C LEU A 113 -10.13 -28.32 -41.61
N GLU A 114 -10.17 -27.56 -42.69
CA GLU A 114 -10.90 -27.87 -43.92
C GLU A 114 -10.35 -29.13 -44.60
N ALA A 115 -9.04 -29.37 -44.53
CA ALA A 115 -8.45 -30.64 -44.96
C ALA A 115 -8.92 -31.84 -44.12
N PHE A 116 -9.43 -31.60 -42.91
CA PHE A 116 -10.09 -32.59 -42.05
C PHE A 116 -11.64 -32.52 -42.14
N SER A 117 -12.19 -31.93 -43.21
CA SER A 117 -13.64 -31.82 -43.46
C SER A 117 -14.41 -30.98 -42.42
N VAL A 118 -13.73 -30.10 -41.67
CA VAL A 118 -14.40 -29.16 -40.75
C VAL A 118 -14.69 -27.86 -41.50
N PRO A 119 -15.97 -27.50 -41.73
CA PRO A 119 -16.32 -26.31 -42.51
C PRO A 119 -15.93 -25.03 -41.76
N ARG A 120 -15.38 -24.06 -42.50
CA ARG A 120 -15.03 -22.75 -41.95
C ARG A 120 -16.29 -21.97 -41.55
N PRO A 121 -16.40 -21.48 -40.29
CA PRO A 121 -17.50 -20.62 -39.90
C PRO A 121 -17.39 -19.26 -40.60
N SER A 122 -18.54 -18.67 -40.92
CA SER A 122 -18.60 -17.30 -41.43
C SER A 122 -18.42 -16.31 -40.27
N TYR A 123 -17.30 -15.59 -40.28
CA TYR A 123 -16.99 -14.53 -39.31
C TYR A 123 -16.31 -13.35 -39.99
N MET A 124 -16.38 -12.21 -39.32
CA MET A 124 -15.73 -10.97 -39.72
C MET A 124 -14.57 -10.68 -38.75
N SER A 125 -13.39 -10.36 -39.28
CA SER A 125 -12.21 -9.97 -38.49
C SER A 125 -11.75 -8.54 -38.78
N GLU A 126 -12.61 -7.73 -39.40
CA GLU A 126 -12.37 -6.31 -39.62
C GLU A 126 -12.41 -5.55 -38.28
N GLU A 127 -11.26 -5.00 -37.90
CA GLU A 127 -11.10 -4.25 -36.66
C GLU A 127 -11.40 -2.78 -36.91
N LYS A 128 -12.02 -2.12 -35.93
CA LYS A 128 -12.24 -0.69 -36.03
C LYS A 128 -10.88 0.02 -35.91
N ALA A 129 -10.58 0.94 -36.84
CA ALA A 129 -9.45 1.86 -36.66
C ALA A 129 -9.58 2.48 -35.26
N ALA A 130 -8.52 2.37 -34.46
CA ALA A 130 -8.53 2.76 -33.05
C ALA A 130 -9.27 4.09 -32.90
N ILE A 131 -10.25 4.15 -31.99
CA ILE A 131 -11.09 5.33 -31.80
C ILE A 131 -10.13 6.51 -31.69
N ALA A 132 -10.14 7.39 -32.69
CA ALA A 132 -9.35 8.60 -32.66
C ALA A 132 -9.88 9.42 -31.49
N VAL A 133 -9.24 9.26 -30.33
CA VAL A 133 -9.52 10.02 -29.13
C VAL A 133 -9.26 11.48 -29.52
N GLY A 134 -10.28 12.33 -29.36
CA GLY A 134 -10.17 13.73 -29.74
C GLY A 134 -8.94 14.36 -29.08
N PRO A 135 -8.26 15.32 -29.73
CA PRO A 135 -7.09 15.99 -29.18
C PRO A 135 -7.49 16.74 -27.90
N GLY A 136 -7.30 16.08 -26.75
CA GLY A 136 -7.68 16.61 -25.43
C GLY A 136 -8.37 15.58 -24.52
N ASP A 137 -8.91 14.49 -25.07
CA ASP A 137 -9.63 13.51 -24.26
C ASP A 137 -8.66 12.55 -23.58
N ARG A 138 -8.78 12.45 -22.25
CA ARG A 138 -8.08 11.43 -21.48
C ARG A 138 -8.61 10.06 -21.88
N PRO A 139 -7.76 9.04 -22.05
CA PRO A 139 -8.24 7.73 -22.44
C PRO A 139 -9.18 7.20 -21.33
N PRO A 140 -10.37 6.69 -21.70
CA PRO A 140 -11.39 6.33 -20.71
C PRO A 140 -10.88 5.24 -19.77
N ILE A 141 -11.33 5.28 -18.52
CA ILE A 141 -10.99 4.22 -17.57
C ILE A 141 -12.04 3.12 -17.68
N THR A 142 -11.74 2.14 -18.52
CA THR A 142 -12.66 1.04 -18.84
C THR A 142 -12.62 -0.05 -17.76
N LEU A 143 -13.68 -0.84 -17.65
CA LEU A 143 -13.73 -1.96 -16.69
C LEU A 143 -12.66 -3.02 -16.99
N TYR A 144 -12.31 -3.22 -18.26
CA TYR A 144 -11.17 -4.06 -18.67
C TYR A 144 -9.85 -3.59 -18.03
N ARG A 145 -9.54 -2.29 -18.11
CA ARG A 145 -8.30 -1.74 -17.53
C ARG A 145 -8.27 -1.89 -16.01
N ILE A 146 -9.42 -1.69 -15.36
CA ILE A 146 -9.57 -1.95 -13.93
C ILE A 146 -9.29 -3.42 -13.62
N LEU A 147 -9.88 -4.35 -14.38
CA LEU A 147 -9.71 -5.78 -14.20
C LEU A 147 -8.24 -6.19 -14.36
N VAL A 148 -7.55 -5.73 -15.42
CA VAL A 148 -6.13 -5.99 -15.63
C VAL A 148 -5.29 -5.48 -14.44
N CYS A 149 -5.49 -4.23 -14.02
CA CYS A 149 -4.78 -3.66 -12.87
C CYS A 149 -5.04 -4.43 -11.58
N CYS A 150 -6.29 -4.80 -11.29
CA CYS A 150 -6.67 -5.57 -10.11
C CYS A 150 -6.06 -6.98 -10.11
N THR A 151 -6.00 -7.63 -11.27
CA THR A 151 -5.37 -8.95 -11.41
C THR A 151 -3.86 -8.88 -11.15
N VAL A 152 -3.17 -7.89 -11.74
CA VAL A 152 -1.72 -7.69 -11.51
C VAL A 152 -1.45 -7.37 -10.04
N ALA A 153 -2.22 -6.46 -9.45
CA ALA A 153 -2.04 -6.08 -8.05
C ALA A 153 -2.31 -7.25 -7.08
N SER A 154 -3.40 -8.01 -7.27
CA SER A 154 -3.75 -9.10 -6.38
C SER A 154 -2.74 -10.26 -6.44
N LEU A 155 -2.26 -10.60 -7.63
CA LEU A 155 -1.25 -11.66 -7.81
C LEU A 155 0.14 -11.21 -7.38
N GLY A 156 0.51 -9.94 -7.60
CA GLY A 156 1.73 -9.35 -7.08
C GLY A 156 1.77 -9.33 -5.54
N MET A 157 0.66 -8.95 -4.90
CA MET A 157 0.54 -9.03 -3.43
C MET A 157 0.59 -10.47 -2.93
N SER A 158 -0.14 -11.39 -3.56
CA SER A 158 -0.13 -12.82 -3.21
C SER A 158 1.29 -13.39 -3.29
N LYS A 159 2.03 -13.05 -4.36
CA LYS A 159 3.44 -13.42 -4.52
C LYS A 159 4.31 -12.88 -3.37
N ALA A 160 4.17 -11.60 -3.02
CA ALA A 160 4.95 -11.00 -1.95
C ALA A 160 4.69 -11.68 -0.60
N VAL A 161 3.42 -11.98 -0.30
CA VAL A 161 3.02 -12.70 0.92
C VAL A 161 3.60 -14.11 0.93
N LEU A 162 3.45 -14.87 -0.16
CA LEU A 162 4.00 -16.23 -0.26
C LEU A 162 5.54 -16.24 -0.17
N GLY A 163 6.20 -15.24 -0.74
CA GLY A 163 7.63 -15.04 -0.64
C GLY A 163 8.08 -14.75 0.79
N TYR A 164 7.33 -13.91 1.52
CA TYR A 164 7.59 -13.61 2.93
C TYR A 164 7.48 -14.85 3.81
N TYR A 165 6.53 -15.75 3.53
CA TYR A 165 6.40 -17.03 4.24
C TYR A 165 7.40 -18.11 3.79
N GLY A 166 8.32 -17.81 2.86
CA GLY A 166 9.30 -18.77 2.36
C GLY A 166 8.72 -19.88 1.48
N LEU A 167 7.49 -19.73 0.96
CA LEU A 167 6.81 -20.73 0.13
C LEU A 167 7.23 -20.63 -1.33
N SER A 168 8.50 -20.94 -1.62
CA SER A 168 9.13 -20.79 -2.95
C SER A 168 8.39 -21.50 -4.08
N THR A 169 7.86 -22.71 -3.83
CA THR A 169 7.06 -23.46 -4.81
C THR A 169 5.76 -22.71 -5.14
N ALA A 170 5.05 -22.20 -4.14
CA ALA A 170 3.79 -21.46 -4.35
C ALA A 170 4.03 -20.13 -5.07
N VAL A 171 5.13 -19.44 -4.77
CA VAL A 171 5.59 -18.24 -5.50
C VAL A 171 5.80 -18.57 -6.97
N THR A 172 6.48 -19.67 -7.28
CA THR A 172 6.76 -20.10 -8.66
C THR A 172 5.48 -20.42 -9.42
N TRP A 173 4.52 -21.10 -8.79
CA TRP A 173 3.21 -21.39 -9.39
C TRP A 173 2.39 -20.12 -9.61
N THR A 174 2.44 -19.17 -8.68
CA THR A 174 1.75 -17.87 -8.81
C THR A 174 2.34 -17.08 -9.98
N ASP A 175 3.66 -17.04 -10.11
CA ASP A 175 4.37 -16.42 -11.24
C ASP A 175 3.96 -17.06 -12.57
N TRP A 176 3.95 -18.39 -12.63
CA TRP A 176 3.56 -19.11 -13.84
C TRP A 176 2.10 -18.86 -14.23
N ALA A 177 1.18 -18.94 -13.26
CA ALA A 177 -0.24 -18.73 -13.49
C ALA A 177 -0.55 -17.30 -13.96
N LEU A 178 0.10 -16.31 -13.34
CA LEU A 178 0.00 -14.91 -13.78
C LEU A 178 0.55 -14.75 -15.19
N ALA A 179 1.78 -15.21 -15.45
CA ALA A 179 2.49 -14.99 -16.70
C ALA A 179 1.86 -15.72 -17.89
N VAL A 180 1.35 -16.94 -17.70
CA VAL A 180 0.91 -17.80 -18.80
C VAL A 180 -0.61 -17.73 -19.00
N PRO A 181 -1.45 -18.48 -18.26
CA PRO A 181 -2.88 -18.54 -18.59
C PRO A 181 -3.60 -17.21 -18.36
N ILE A 182 -3.29 -16.48 -17.28
CA ILE A 182 -4.01 -15.26 -16.93
C ILE A 182 -3.65 -14.13 -17.91
N THR A 183 -2.36 -13.86 -18.14
CA THR A 183 -1.93 -12.83 -19.10
C THR A 183 -2.40 -13.17 -20.52
N THR A 184 -2.34 -14.45 -20.93
CA THR A 184 -2.88 -14.88 -22.23
C THR A 184 -4.37 -14.61 -22.35
N PHE A 185 -5.15 -14.97 -21.33
CA PHE A 185 -6.59 -14.72 -21.32
C PHE A 185 -6.91 -13.21 -21.35
N LEU A 186 -6.22 -12.41 -20.52
CA LEU A 186 -6.39 -10.95 -20.50
C LEU A 186 -6.00 -10.29 -21.82
N TYR A 187 -4.95 -10.79 -22.47
CA TYR A 187 -4.52 -10.32 -23.77
C TYR A 187 -5.57 -10.62 -24.84
N LEU A 188 -6.05 -11.87 -24.91
CA LEU A 188 -7.12 -12.26 -25.84
C LEU A 188 -8.41 -11.47 -25.61
N LEU A 189 -8.76 -11.24 -24.34
CA LEU A 189 -9.89 -10.39 -23.97
C LEU A 189 -9.65 -8.95 -24.45
N GLY A 190 -8.44 -8.41 -24.26
CA GLY A 190 -8.06 -7.06 -24.72
C GLY A 190 -8.18 -6.87 -26.23
N LEU A 191 -7.99 -7.92 -27.04
CA LEU A 191 -8.20 -7.84 -28.49
C LEU A 191 -9.66 -7.49 -28.85
N TYR A 192 -10.63 -7.75 -27.96
CA TYR A 192 -12.02 -7.35 -28.15
C TYR A 192 -12.26 -5.84 -27.93
N GLU A 193 -11.28 -5.07 -27.44
CA GLU A 193 -11.39 -3.60 -27.33
C GLU A 193 -11.59 -2.95 -28.71
N TYR A 194 -11.07 -3.58 -29.78
CA TYR A 194 -11.16 -3.11 -31.17
C TYR A 194 -12.39 -3.61 -31.93
N ASN A 195 -13.35 -4.21 -31.23
CA ASN A 195 -14.54 -4.81 -31.85
C ASN A 195 -15.47 -3.75 -32.46
N SER A 196 -15.75 -3.90 -33.76
CA SER A 196 -16.67 -3.04 -34.51
C SER A 196 -18.15 -3.26 -34.12
N LEU A 197 -18.52 -4.45 -33.66
CA LEU A 197 -19.90 -4.82 -33.30
C LEU A 197 -20.32 -4.39 -31.89
N LYS A 198 -19.46 -3.66 -31.14
CA LYS A 198 -19.71 -3.24 -29.75
C LYS A 198 -20.05 -4.42 -28.80
N ALA A 199 -19.65 -5.66 -29.12
CA ALA A 199 -19.81 -6.75 -28.18
C ALA A 199 -18.91 -6.48 -26.96
N LEU A 200 -19.44 -6.68 -25.75
CA LEU A 200 -18.79 -6.29 -24.49
C LEU A 200 -18.56 -4.78 -24.33
N SER A 201 -19.40 -3.93 -24.92
CA SER A 201 -19.33 -2.46 -24.72
C SER A 201 -19.33 -2.04 -23.25
N GLY A 202 -20.02 -2.77 -22.37
CA GLY A 202 -19.99 -2.53 -20.93
C GLY A 202 -18.60 -2.68 -20.29
N LEU A 203 -17.73 -3.51 -20.88
CA LEU A 203 -16.36 -3.78 -20.42
C LEU A 203 -15.35 -2.76 -20.99
N PHE A 204 -15.50 -2.38 -22.26
CA PHE A 204 -14.51 -1.58 -23.02
C PHE A 204 -14.92 -0.14 -23.33
N ALA A 205 -16.21 0.19 -23.45
CA ALA A 205 -16.63 1.50 -23.94
C ALA A 205 -17.11 2.44 -22.82
N VAL A 206 -17.67 1.89 -21.74
CA VAL A 206 -18.22 2.70 -20.64
C VAL A 206 -17.09 3.19 -19.74
N ASP A 207 -16.92 4.51 -19.63
CA ASP A 207 -16.00 5.11 -18.67
C ASP A 207 -16.49 4.85 -17.24
N ARG A 208 -15.63 4.23 -16.44
CA ARG A 208 -15.87 3.86 -15.03
C ARG A 208 -15.05 4.72 -14.08
N SER A 209 -14.54 5.88 -14.52
CA SER A 209 -13.87 6.87 -13.68
C SER A 209 -14.64 7.20 -12.39
N ASN A 210 -15.97 7.39 -12.48
CA ASN A 210 -16.83 7.62 -11.31
C ASN A 210 -16.85 6.43 -10.32
N LEU A 211 -16.87 5.20 -10.84
CA LEU A 211 -16.80 3.99 -10.01
C LEU A 211 -15.44 3.91 -9.30
N LEU A 212 -14.34 4.13 -10.02
CA LEU A 212 -13.01 4.15 -9.43
C LEU A 212 -12.83 5.26 -8.39
N TYR A 213 -13.34 6.45 -8.66
CA TYR A 213 -13.31 7.53 -7.67
C TYR A 213 -14.03 7.10 -6.39
N SER A 214 -15.23 6.52 -6.54
CA SER A 214 -15.99 5.99 -5.40
C SER A 214 -15.26 4.86 -4.67
N LEU A 215 -14.65 3.93 -5.39
CA LEU A 215 -13.89 2.82 -4.81
C LEU A 215 -12.63 3.32 -4.11
N ASN A 216 -11.90 4.26 -4.70
CA ASN A 216 -10.69 4.84 -4.13
C ASN A 216 -11.00 5.59 -2.82
N VAL A 217 -12.08 6.39 -2.80
CA VAL A 217 -12.58 7.02 -1.57
C VAL A 217 -12.93 5.96 -0.52
N GLY A 218 -13.63 4.89 -0.92
CA GLY A 218 -13.94 3.76 -0.03
C GLY A 218 -12.68 3.08 0.52
N ILE A 219 -11.72 2.71 -0.33
CA ILE A 219 -10.46 2.05 0.04
C ILE A 219 -9.66 2.93 1.00
N LYS A 220 -9.47 4.22 0.69
CA LYS A 220 -8.74 5.15 1.57
C LYS A 220 -9.35 5.18 2.97
N ARG A 221 -10.68 5.20 3.06
CA ARG A 221 -11.40 5.17 4.35
C ARG A 221 -11.26 3.85 5.07
N THR A 222 -11.45 2.72 4.39
CA THR A 222 -11.29 1.39 4.99
C THR A 222 -9.86 1.20 5.49
N VAL A 223 -8.84 1.58 4.71
CA VAL A 223 -7.44 1.53 5.12
C VAL A 223 -7.20 2.46 6.32
N GLY A 224 -7.73 3.69 6.31
CA GLY A 224 -7.65 4.60 7.45
C GLY A 224 -8.25 4.02 8.73
N VAL A 225 -9.43 3.39 8.64
CA VAL A 225 -10.09 2.72 9.77
C VAL A 225 -9.26 1.53 10.27
N LEU A 226 -8.76 0.68 9.38
CA LEU A 226 -7.91 -0.46 9.76
C LEU A 226 -6.61 -0.01 10.41
N LEU A 227 -5.97 1.04 9.89
CA LEU A 227 -4.76 1.62 10.47
C LEU A 227 -5.04 2.21 11.86
N ALA A 228 -6.15 2.95 12.03
CA ALA A 228 -6.50 3.52 13.32
C ALA A 228 -6.89 2.45 14.36
N LEU A 229 -7.58 1.38 13.95
CA LEU A 229 -7.85 0.22 14.80
C LEU A 229 -6.57 -0.50 15.20
N GLY A 230 -5.70 -0.80 14.23
CA GLY A 230 -4.41 -1.45 14.47
C GLY A 230 -3.51 -0.62 15.40
N TRP A 231 -3.45 0.69 15.18
CA TRP A 231 -2.71 1.63 16.02
C TRP A 231 -3.25 1.65 17.45
N THR A 232 -4.57 1.82 17.62
CA THR A 232 -5.21 1.86 18.94
C THR A 232 -5.00 0.55 19.69
N TYR A 233 -5.16 -0.59 19.01
CA TYR A 233 -4.92 -1.92 19.58
C TYR A 233 -3.46 -2.09 20.01
N TRP A 234 -2.50 -1.70 19.17
CA TRP A 234 -1.08 -1.80 19.48
C TRP A 234 -0.69 -0.92 20.68
N CYS A 235 -1.15 0.34 20.72
CA CYS A 235 -0.90 1.23 21.85
C CYS A 235 -1.53 0.70 23.14
N PHE A 236 -2.75 0.16 23.07
CA PHE A 236 -3.40 -0.48 24.21
C PHE A 236 -2.61 -1.71 24.69
N TYR A 237 -2.15 -2.56 23.77
CA TYR A 237 -1.32 -3.72 24.07
C TYR A 237 0.00 -3.31 24.73
N ALA A 238 0.67 -2.28 24.21
CA ALA A 238 1.89 -1.72 24.80
C ALA A 238 1.64 -1.14 26.21
N LEU A 239 0.53 -0.43 26.41
CA LEU A 239 0.15 0.11 27.71
C LEU A 239 -0.13 -1.02 28.72
N TRP A 240 -0.87 -2.04 28.29
CA TRP A 240 -1.13 -3.24 29.08
C TRP A 240 0.19 -3.93 29.47
N TYR A 241 1.08 -4.13 28.49
CA TYR A 241 2.39 -4.75 28.72
C TYR A 241 3.24 -3.96 29.73
N ILE A 242 3.40 -2.64 29.56
CA ILE A 242 4.18 -1.80 30.50
C ILE A 242 3.58 -1.78 31.91
N THR A 243 2.25 -1.85 32.01
CA THR A 243 1.55 -1.71 33.29
C THR A 243 1.57 -3.01 34.09
N TYR A 244 1.35 -4.16 33.42
CA TYR A 244 1.12 -5.44 34.10
C TYR A 244 2.30 -6.40 34.03
N GLU A 245 3.21 -6.27 33.06
CA GLU A 245 4.33 -7.19 32.95
C GLU A 245 5.36 -6.92 34.07
N PRO A 246 5.69 -7.90 34.92
CA PRO A 246 6.58 -7.71 36.07
C PRO A 246 8.02 -7.39 35.66
N THR A 247 8.42 -7.67 34.42
CA THR A 247 9.74 -7.29 33.87
C THR A 247 9.92 -5.77 33.78
N TRP A 248 8.82 -5.01 33.74
CA TRP A 248 8.78 -3.55 33.80
C TRP A 248 8.56 -3.02 35.22
N ASP A 249 8.54 -3.89 36.24
CA ASP A 249 8.68 -3.49 37.62
C ASP A 249 10.17 -3.44 37.97
N PHE A 250 10.77 -2.26 37.80
CA PHE A 250 12.18 -1.99 38.10
C PHE A 250 12.56 -2.34 39.55
N ARG A 251 11.58 -2.47 40.45
CA ARG A 251 11.80 -2.91 41.83
C ARG A 251 12.20 -4.38 41.92
N THR A 252 11.75 -5.22 41.00
CA THR A 252 12.03 -6.67 41.01
C THR A 252 13.44 -7.02 40.51
N LEU A 253 14.06 -6.13 39.74
CA LEU A 253 15.43 -6.30 39.22
C LEU A 253 16.54 -5.87 40.18
N ARG A 254 16.19 -5.44 41.39
CA ARG A 254 17.18 -5.01 42.38
C ARG A 254 17.74 -6.24 43.10
N PRO A 255 19.07 -6.48 43.10
CA PRO A 255 19.66 -7.44 44.02
C PRO A 255 19.35 -6.97 45.46
N ASP A 256 19.06 -7.90 46.36
CA ASP A 256 18.73 -7.69 47.79
C ASP A 256 19.91 -7.07 48.56
N ASP A 257 20.38 -5.90 48.16
CA ASP A 257 21.48 -5.20 48.80
C ASP A 257 20.92 -4.22 49.83
N HIS A 258 21.33 -4.37 51.09
CA HIS A 258 20.63 -3.82 52.25
C HIS A 258 20.86 -2.31 52.45
N ARG A 259 21.63 -1.65 51.58
CA ARG A 259 21.94 -0.22 51.68
C ARG A 259 21.23 0.57 50.57
N ILE A 260 20.07 1.13 50.92
CA ILE A 260 19.38 2.12 50.09
C ILE A 260 20.17 3.43 50.13
N SER A 261 21.02 3.65 49.14
CA SER A 261 21.72 4.93 48.92
C SER A 261 20.78 6.02 48.36
N LEU A 262 21.17 7.30 48.50
CA LEU A 262 20.45 8.42 47.87
C LEU A 262 20.37 8.24 46.34
N ARG A 263 21.48 7.80 45.73
CA ARG A 263 21.57 7.50 44.29
C ARG A 263 20.50 6.51 43.86
N THR A 264 20.34 5.42 44.60
CA THR A 264 19.31 4.41 44.32
C THR A 264 17.88 4.95 44.38
N ARG A 265 17.60 5.90 45.29
CA ARG A 265 16.28 6.58 45.33
C ARG A 265 16.06 7.51 44.13
N ILE A 266 17.12 8.19 43.67
CA ILE A 266 17.06 9.07 42.49
C ILE A 266 16.84 8.24 41.22
N GLU A 267 17.57 7.14 41.06
CA GLU A 267 17.40 6.21 39.93
C GLU A 267 15.98 5.60 39.90
N ASP A 268 15.45 5.15 41.05
CA ASP A 268 14.06 4.65 41.14
C ASP A 268 13.02 5.72 40.81
N GLY A 269 13.25 6.96 41.28
CA GLY A 269 12.38 8.09 40.99
C GLY A 269 12.36 8.42 39.50
N TYR A 270 13.51 8.33 38.84
CA TYR A 270 13.63 8.54 37.39
C TYR A 270 12.92 7.45 36.60
N ASP A 271 13.15 6.17 36.91
CA ASP A 271 12.52 5.05 36.22
C ASP A 271 10.99 5.06 36.39
N PHE A 272 10.52 5.41 37.59
CA PHE A 272 9.10 5.60 37.86
C PHE A 272 8.51 6.77 37.07
N ALA A 273 9.18 7.92 37.04
CA ALA A 273 8.75 9.07 36.27
C ALA A 273 8.73 8.78 34.77
N LEU A 274 9.72 8.05 34.25
CA LEU A 274 9.77 7.63 32.85
C LEU A 274 8.61 6.69 32.50
N LYS A 275 8.31 5.71 33.37
CA LYS A 275 7.17 4.80 33.21
C LYS A 275 5.85 5.56 33.13
N LEU A 276 5.62 6.50 34.06
CA LEU A 276 4.43 7.36 34.05
C LEU A 276 4.33 8.18 32.76
N VAL A 277 5.43 8.80 32.33
CA VAL A 277 5.46 9.59 31.09
C VAL A 277 5.13 8.72 29.87
N MET A 278 5.69 7.51 29.78
CA MET A 278 5.37 6.58 28.69
C MET A 278 3.90 6.14 28.72
N GLN A 279 3.33 5.90 29.90
CA GLN A 279 1.92 5.55 30.06
C GLN A 279 1.00 6.71 29.61
N GLU A 280 1.31 7.96 29.99
CA GLU A 280 0.56 9.15 29.56
C GLU A 280 0.64 9.34 28.03
N PHE A 281 1.81 9.16 27.42
CA PHE A 281 1.96 9.24 25.97
C PHE A 281 1.15 8.16 25.24
N LEU A 282 1.17 6.92 25.74
CA LEU A 282 0.37 5.83 25.18
C LEU A 282 -1.13 6.10 25.35
N LEU A 283 -1.55 6.66 26.48
CA LEU A 283 -2.94 7.05 26.71
C LEU A 283 -3.38 8.12 25.70
N VAL A 284 -2.58 9.17 25.50
CA VAL A 284 -2.85 10.21 24.49
C VAL A 284 -2.91 9.60 23.08
N ALA A 285 -2.02 8.66 22.75
CA ALA A 285 -2.03 7.98 21.46
C ALA A 285 -3.30 7.11 21.25
N ILE A 286 -3.78 6.44 22.30
CA ILE A 286 -5.05 5.69 22.29
C ILE A 286 -6.23 6.65 22.06
N VAL A 287 -6.29 7.75 22.82
CA VAL A 287 -7.33 8.78 22.67
C VAL A 287 -7.32 9.36 21.25
N GLY A 288 -6.13 9.65 20.70
CA GLY A 288 -5.96 10.10 19.32
C GLY A 288 -6.44 9.08 18.29
N GLY A 289 -6.13 7.79 18.48
CA GLY A 289 -6.62 6.70 17.63
C GLY A 289 -8.15 6.59 17.64
N ILE A 290 -8.77 6.65 18.84
CA ILE A 290 -10.22 6.64 19.01
C ILE A 290 -10.86 7.87 18.36
N ALA A 291 -10.31 9.07 18.59
CA ALA A 291 -10.80 10.30 17.96
C ALA A 291 -10.72 10.22 16.42
N GLY A 292 -9.62 9.69 15.89
CA GLY A 292 -9.46 9.43 14.45
C GLY A 292 -10.53 8.47 13.91
N LEU A 293 -10.86 7.39 14.63
CA LEU A 293 -11.95 6.48 14.27
C LEU A 293 -13.31 7.16 14.28
N LEU A 294 -13.57 8.03 15.26
CA LEU A 294 -14.82 8.79 15.34
C LEU A 294 -14.95 9.77 14.17
N VAL A 295 -13.88 10.50 13.82
CA VAL A 295 -13.88 11.42 12.66
C VAL A 295 -14.08 10.66 11.35
N LEU A 296 -13.34 9.56 11.14
CA LEU A 296 -13.46 8.75 9.92
C LEU A 296 -14.85 8.10 9.80
N SER A 297 -15.40 7.58 10.90
CA SER A 297 -16.75 7.01 10.91
C SER A 297 -17.82 8.08 10.64
N GLN A 298 -17.67 9.28 11.20
CA GLN A 298 -18.57 10.41 10.90
C GLN A 298 -18.54 10.78 9.42
N GLN A 299 -17.35 10.87 8.80
CA GLN A 299 -17.21 11.14 7.36
C GLN A 299 -17.83 10.02 6.51
N ILE A 300 -17.66 8.75 6.90
CA ILE A 300 -18.33 7.63 6.23
C ILE A 300 -19.85 7.79 6.33
N VAL A 301 -20.38 8.09 7.53
CA VAL A 301 -21.81 8.27 7.74
C VAL A 301 -22.35 9.41 6.89
N GLN A 302 -21.69 10.57 6.85
CA GLN A 302 -22.11 11.72 6.05
C GLN A 302 -22.16 11.41 4.55
N ASP A 303 -21.15 10.72 4.02
CA ASP A 303 -21.14 10.33 2.62
C ASP A 303 -22.18 9.25 2.28
N VAL A 304 -22.39 8.34 3.21
CA VAL A 304 -23.40 7.28 3.10
C VAL A 304 -24.81 7.84 3.19
N THR A 305 -25.06 8.84 4.04
CA THR A 305 -26.37 9.48 4.14
C THR A 305 -26.66 10.36 2.93
N ALA A 306 -25.62 10.98 2.34
CA ALA A 306 -25.71 11.78 1.13
C ALA A 306 -25.95 10.94 -0.15
N ARG A 307 -25.60 9.65 -0.17
CA ARG A 307 -25.86 8.73 -1.31
C ARG A 307 -27.05 7.82 -1.03
N ASP A 308 -28.07 7.92 -1.86
CA ASP A 308 -29.43 7.48 -1.56
C ASP A 308 -29.66 5.97 -1.27
N GLY A 309 -30.69 5.71 -0.46
CA GLY A 309 -31.45 4.46 -0.35
C GLY A 309 -30.80 3.25 0.33
N TRP A 310 -29.95 2.51 -0.40
CA TRP A 310 -29.63 1.12 -0.05
C TRP A 310 -28.62 0.99 1.09
N VAL A 311 -27.70 1.94 1.21
CA VAL A 311 -26.64 1.90 2.23
C VAL A 311 -27.18 2.16 3.63
N ARG A 312 -28.26 2.95 3.77
CA ARG A 312 -28.96 3.13 5.07
C ARG A 312 -29.56 1.84 5.61
N THR A 313 -29.85 0.87 4.75
CA THR A 313 -30.36 -0.44 5.17
C THR A 313 -29.22 -1.32 5.68
N VAL A 314 -28.10 -1.38 4.96
CA VAL A 314 -26.91 -2.15 5.37
C VAL A 314 -26.31 -1.59 6.67
N LEU A 315 -26.23 -0.26 6.81
CA LEU A 315 -25.69 0.37 8.02
C LEU A 315 -26.53 0.06 9.27
N ARG A 316 -27.86 0.00 9.13
CA ARG A 316 -28.78 -0.39 10.23
C ARG A 316 -28.60 -1.84 10.66
N VAL A 317 -28.27 -2.74 9.73
CA VAL A 317 -28.03 -4.16 10.03
C VAL A 317 -26.70 -4.37 10.77
N LEU A 318 -25.65 -3.63 10.41
CA LEU A 318 -24.31 -3.73 11.02
C LEU A 318 -24.18 -3.00 12.37
N HIS A 319 -24.98 -1.97 12.64
CA HIS A 319 -24.88 -1.19 13.88
C HIS A 319 -25.22 -2.02 15.15
N ARG A 320 -26.19 -2.92 15.07
CA ARG A 320 -26.62 -3.76 16.22
C ARG A 320 -25.53 -4.67 16.78
N PRO A 321 -24.82 -5.50 15.98
CA PRO A 321 -23.80 -6.41 16.51
C PRO A 321 -22.57 -5.68 17.08
N VAL A 322 -22.21 -4.51 16.52
CA VAL A 322 -21.06 -3.72 17.02
C VAL A 322 -21.34 -3.18 18.42
N MET A 323 -22.54 -2.65 18.67
CA MET A 323 -22.90 -2.15 19.99
C MET A 323 -22.96 -3.28 21.04
N GLN A 324 -23.41 -4.47 20.64
CA GLN A 324 -23.40 -5.65 21.52
C GLN A 324 -21.98 -6.10 21.87
N LEU A 325 -21.02 -6.01 20.94
CA LEU A 325 -19.62 -6.37 21.20
C LEU A 325 -18.95 -5.38 22.18
N VAL A 326 -19.21 -4.08 22.02
CA VAL A 326 -18.70 -3.03 22.91
C VAL A 326 -19.20 -3.22 24.34
N GLU A 327 -20.48 -3.58 24.50
CA GLU A 327 -21.09 -3.84 25.80
C GLU A 327 -20.48 -5.07 26.49
N VAL A 328 -20.17 -6.13 25.74
CA VAL A 328 -19.51 -7.35 26.27
C VAL A 328 -18.07 -7.08 26.72
N VAL A 329 -17.32 -6.25 26.00
CA VAL A 329 -15.93 -5.91 26.36
C VAL A 329 -15.90 -5.03 27.60
N LEU A 330 -16.77 -4.01 27.69
CA LEU A 330 -16.84 -3.13 28.88
C LEU A 330 -17.21 -3.90 30.15
N ARG A 331 -18.06 -4.91 30.04
CA ARG A 331 -18.52 -5.71 31.20
C ARG A 331 -17.44 -6.66 31.74
N ARG A 332 -16.44 -7.02 30.93
CA ARG A 332 -15.38 -7.97 31.29
C ARG A 332 -14.19 -7.31 31.99
N THR A 333 -14.01 -6.00 31.84
CA THR A 333 -12.89 -5.23 32.40
C THR A 333 -13.09 -4.76 33.86
N HIS A 334 -14.20 -5.11 34.52
CA HIS A 334 -14.58 -4.51 35.81
C HIS A 334 -14.78 -5.48 36.99
N GLY A 335 -14.14 -6.67 36.99
CA GLY A 335 -14.29 -7.62 38.11
C GLY A 335 -13.04 -8.42 38.47
N GLY A 336 -12.40 -8.06 39.59
CA GLY A 336 -11.73 -9.03 40.47
C GLY A 336 -10.24 -8.79 40.81
N PRO A 337 -9.85 -8.83 42.11
CA PRO A 337 -8.48 -8.63 42.60
C PRO A 337 -7.71 -9.96 42.72
N LEU A 338 -6.39 -9.94 42.53
CA LEU A 338 -5.52 -11.09 42.80
C LEU A 338 -4.29 -10.68 43.62
N GLN A 339 -4.25 -11.20 44.85
CA GLN A 339 -3.05 -11.39 45.69
C GLN A 339 -2.31 -12.65 45.23
N THR A 340 -0.96 -12.65 45.22
CA THR A 340 -0.16 -13.74 45.81
C THR A 340 1.34 -13.42 45.92
N ARG A 341 1.96 -14.03 46.94
CA ARG A 341 3.35 -13.97 47.47
C ARG A 341 3.94 -15.40 47.25
N ARG A 342 5.19 -15.70 46.85
CA ARG A 342 6.50 -15.70 47.56
C ARG A 342 7.64 -16.31 46.68
N ARG A 343 8.87 -15.77 46.84
CA ARG A 343 10.27 -16.32 46.90
C ARG A 343 10.68 -17.71 46.33
N PHE A 344 11.82 -17.78 45.61
CA PHE A 344 13.21 -18.11 46.08
C PHE A 344 14.20 -18.08 44.86
N SER A 345 15.31 -17.31 44.93
CA SER A 345 16.75 -17.72 45.07
C SER A 345 17.42 -18.52 43.94
N SER A 346 18.50 -17.98 43.36
CA SER A 346 19.87 -18.48 43.54
C SER A 346 20.90 -17.62 42.80
N TYR A 347 22.06 -17.46 43.43
CA TYR A 347 23.13 -16.50 43.21
C TYR A 347 24.24 -17.07 42.30
N GLY A 348 24.92 -16.20 41.53
CA GLY A 348 26.27 -16.50 41.02
C GLY A 348 26.61 -16.04 39.60
N LYS A 349 26.49 -14.74 39.25
CA LYS A 349 27.00 -14.17 37.97
C LYS A 349 27.38 -12.67 38.05
N ALA A 350 27.90 -12.18 39.19
CA ALA A 350 27.89 -10.75 39.51
C ALA A 350 28.79 -9.84 38.63
N GLU A 351 29.92 -10.31 38.10
CA GLU A 351 30.87 -9.41 37.40
C GLU A 351 30.69 -9.35 35.88
N PHE A 352 30.20 -10.42 35.25
CA PHE A 352 29.83 -10.40 33.82
C PHE A 352 28.50 -9.66 33.59
N LEU A 353 27.57 -9.74 34.55
CA LEU A 353 26.27 -9.07 34.48
C LEU A 353 26.39 -7.55 34.61
N THR A 354 27.33 -7.01 35.37
CA THR A 354 27.47 -5.56 35.55
C THR A 354 27.94 -4.86 34.26
N SER A 355 28.88 -5.47 33.52
CA SER A 355 29.32 -4.97 32.22
C SER A 355 28.22 -5.09 31.15
N MET A 356 27.56 -6.25 31.07
CA MET A 356 26.40 -6.45 30.19
C MET A 356 25.23 -5.53 30.52
N ARG A 357 25.01 -5.19 31.80
CA ARG A 357 23.93 -4.28 32.25
C ARG A 357 24.24 -2.83 31.91
N MET A 358 25.50 -2.42 31.86
CA MET A 358 25.90 -1.11 31.34
C MET A 358 25.70 -1.04 29.82
N ALA A 359 26.15 -2.05 29.08
CA ALA A 359 25.95 -2.12 27.64
C ALA A 359 24.46 -2.19 27.25
N PHE A 360 23.66 -2.97 27.98
CA PHE A 360 22.22 -3.06 27.79
C PHE A 360 21.50 -1.75 28.14
N ARG A 361 21.90 -1.07 29.24
CA ARG A 361 21.35 0.26 29.56
C ARG A 361 21.68 1.28 28.48
N LEU A 362 22.91 1.27 27.96
CA LEU A 362 23.30 2.12 26.84
C LEU A 362 22.48 1.80 25.58
N LEU A 363 22.32 0.52 25.26
CA LEU A 363 21.54 0.05 24.10
C LEU A 363 20.06 0.43 24.23
N VAL A 364 19.43 0.16 25.37
CA VAL A 364 18.04 0.53 25.66
C VAL A 364 17.88 2.05 25.58
N HIS A 365 18.84 2.81 26.09
CA HIS A 365 18.81 4.27 26.03
C HIS A 365 18.93 4.80 24.59
N VAL A 366 19.83 4.22 23.79
CA VAL A 366 19.97 4.54 22.35
C VAL A 366 18.70 4.16 21.58
N VAL A 367 18.12 2.99 21.86
CA VAL A 367 16.88 2.54 21.24
C VAL A 367 15.71 3.44 21.64
N LEU A 368 15.57 3.79 22.91
CA LEU A 368 14.53 4.69 23.41
C LEU A 368 14.63 6.08 22.76
N HIS A 369 15.86 6.56 22.54
CA HIS A 369 16.12 7.82 21.83
C HIS A 369 15.82 7.72 20.34
N LEU A 370 16.18 6.62 19.69
CA LEU A 370 15.78 6.35 18.29
C LEU A 370 14.26 6.30 18.16
N PHE A 371 13.55 5.68 19.10
CA PHE A 371 12.09 5.69 19.15
C PHE A 371 11.54 7.10 19.40
N GLY A 372 12.14 7.89 20.29
CA GLY A 372 11.75 9.29 20.53
C GLY A 372 11.93 10.16 19.29
N VAL A 373 13.06 10.04 18.59
CA VAL A 373 13.33 10.74 17.32
C VAL A 373 12.38 10.27 16.22
N THR A 374 12.15 8.97 16.10
CA THR A 374 11.23 8.41 15.11
C THR A 374 9.80 8.88 15.38
N PHE A 375 9.35 8.86 16.64
CA PHE A 375 8.05 9.36 17.05
C PHE A 375 7.89 10.85 16.75
N LEU A 376 8.91 11.66 17.06
CA LEU A 376 8.92 13.09 16.77
C LEU A 376 8.88 13.37 15.27
N LEU A 377 9.65 12.61 14.47
CA LEU A 377 9.63 12.69 13.01
C LEU A 377 8.25 12.29 12.46
N THR A 378 7.65 11.23 13.02
CA THR A 378 6.31 10.77 12.63
C THR A 378 5.25 11.83 12.96
N PHE A 379 5.37 12.48 14.12
CA PHE A 379 4.53 13.59 14.53
C PHE A 379 4.69 14.81 13.62
N CYS A 380 5.93 15.17 13.24
CA CYS A 380 6.20 16.22 12.26
C CYS A 380 5.61 15.89 10.88
N MET A 381 5.69 14.64 10.43
CA MET A 381 5.11 14.20 9.15
C MET A 381 3.58 14.20 9.18
N LEU A 382 2.96 13.79 10.30
CA LEU A 382 1.52 13.87 10.52
C LEU A 382 1.06 15.34 10.51
N ALA A 383 1.79 16.21 11.21
CA ALA A 383 1.55 17.64 11.23
C ALA A 383 1.62 18.26 9.83
N ALA A 384 2.68 17.93 9.07
CA ALA A 384 2.83 18.37 7.69
C ALA A 384 1.69 17.86 6.80
N GLY A 385 1.23 16.63 7.00
CA GLY A 385 0.07 16.07 6.31
C GLY A 385 -1.24 16.83 6.61
N VAL A 386 -1.52 17.07 7.90
CA VAL A 386 -2.66 17.89 8.33
C VAL A 386 -2.57 19.30 7.74
N MET A 387 -1.38 19.89 7.74
CA MET A 387 -1.11 21.20 7.13
C MET A 387 -1.42 21.22 5.64
N MET A 388 -0.97 20.23 4.87
CA MET A 388 -1.26 20.14 3.44
C MET A 388 -2.76 19.97 3.18
N THR A 389 -3.47 19.17 3.99
CA THR A 389 -4.93 19.02 3.86
C THR A 389 -5.70 20.28 4.24
N MET A 390 -5.22 21.03 5.24
CA MET A 390 -5.80 22.32 5.63
C MET A 390 -5.58 23.37 4.54
N ILE A 391 -4.39 23.42 3.91
CA ILE A 391 -4.11 24.30 2.79
C ILE A 391 -5.00 23.97 1.59
N ASP A 392 -5.19 22.69 1.27
CA ASP A 392 -6.06 22.24 0.18
C ASP A 392 -7.55 22.56 0.45
N LEU A 393 -7.99 22.38 1.71
CA LEU A 393 -9.32 22.81 2.16
C LEU A 393 -9.51 24.33 2.08
N LEU A 394 -8.49 25.11 2.46
CA LEU A 394 -8.48 26.57 2.37
C LEU A 394 -8.47 27.06 0.92
N GLN A 395 -7.75 26.39 0.02
CA GLN A 395 -7.79 26.72 -1.41
C GLN A 395 -9.17 26.45 -2.02
N LYS A 396 -9.88 25.45 -1.51
CA LYS A 396 -11.19 25.05 -2.01
C LYS A 396 -12.33 25.93 -1.49
N ASN A 397 -12.19 26.49 -0.28
CA ASN A 397 -13.23 27.31 0.35
C ASN A 397 -12.79 28.77 0.43
N LYS A 398 -13.34 29.63 -0.45
CA LYS A 398 -12.99 31.06 -0.58
C LYS A 398 -13.51 31.95 0.57
N ASP A 399 -13.95 31.37 1.68
CA ASP A 399 -14.51 32.14 2.79
C ASP A 399 -13.38 32.72 3.66
N ASP A 400 -13.20 34.05 3.59
CA ASP A 400 -12.08 34.80 4.19
C ASP A 400 -11.95 34.64 5.73
N ALA A 401 -13.00 34.17 6.42
CA ALA A 401 -13.02 34.03 7.87
C ALA A 401 -12.29 32.78 8.41
N ILE A 402 -12.12 31.72 7.60
CA ILE A 402 -11.50 30.45 8.04
C ILE A 402 -9.96 30.52 7.97
N LEU A 403 -9.45 31.39 7.11
CA LEU A 403 -8.02 31.55 6.83
C LEU A 403 -7.18 32.02 8.05
N PRO A 404 -7.59 33.04 8.83
CA PRO A 404 -6.82 33.46 10.00
C PRO A 404 -6.81 32.40 11.12
N PHE A 405 -7.90 31.66 11.30
CA PHE A 405 -7.96 30.59 12.30
C PHE A 405 -7.04 29.42 11.96
N GLY A 406 -7.01 28.99 10.69
CA GLY A 406 -6.09 27.96 10.20
C GLY A 406 -4.62 28.37 10.39
N PHE A 407 -4.29 29.65 10.15
CA PHE A 407 -2.93 30.17 10.33
C PHE A 407 -2.51 30.22 11.81
N ILE A 408 -3.40 30.62 12.71
CA ILE A 408 -3.12 30.63 14.16
C ILE A 408 -2.90 29.21 14.68
N MET A 409 -3.77 28.26 14.28
CA MET A 409 -3.61 26.85 14.66
C MET A 409 -2.31 26.25 14.10
N MET A 410 -1.92 26.62 12.87
CA MET A 410 -0.62 26.24 12.30
C MET A 410 0.56 26.73 13.16
N GLN A 411 0.55 28.00 13.57
CA GLN A 411 1.64 28.59 14.36
C GLN A 411 1.74 27.94 15.74
N ILE A 412 0.61 27.71 16.42
CA ILE A 412 0.59 27.01 17.71
C ILE A 412 1.16 25.59 17.57
N PHE A 413 0.78 24.89 16.50
CA PHE A 413 1.24 23.52 16.27
C PHE A 413 2.74 23.47 15.96
N LEU A 414 3.24 24.40 15.14
CA LEU A 414 4.66 24.51 14.80
C LEU A 414 5.52 24.84 16.03
N VAL A 415 5.08 25.81 16.85
CA VAL A 415 5.78 26.18 18.10
C VAL A 415 5.80 25.01 19.08
N SER A 416 4.69 24.29 19.22
CA SER A 416 4.60 23.10 20.07
C SER A 416 5.56 21.99 19.58
N ALA A 417 5.58 21.72 18.28
CA ALA A 417 6.47 20.73 17.69
C ALA A 417 7.94 21.10 17.90
N ILE A 418 8.35 22.33 17.57
CA ILE A 418 9.72 22.84 17.75
C ILE A 418 10.14 22.78 19.22
N SER A 419 9.27 23.20 20.15
CA SER A 419 9.54 23.14 21.58
C SER A 419 9.73 21.69 22.05
N GLY A 420 8.92 20.75 21.54
CA GLY A 420 9.07 19.33 21.79
C GLY A 420 10.41 18.77 21.28
N ILE A 421 10.88 19.21 20.09
CA ILE A 421 12.20 18.85 19.56
C ILE A 421 13.31 19.34 20.47
N ILE A 422 13.28 20.64 20.83
CA ILE A 422 14.31 21.28 21.64
C ILE A 422 14.41 20.61 23.02
N LEU A 423 13.27 20.37 23.67
CA LEU A 423 13.24 19.69 24.98
C LEU A 423 13.77 18.26 24.89
N SER A 424 13.44 17.54 23.81
CA SER A 424 13.94 16.17 23.59
C SER A 424 15.46 16.15 23.37
N VAL A 425 15.98 17.05 22.54
CA VAL A 425 17.43 17.19 22.28
C VAL A 425 18.19 17.60 23.54
N ALA A 426 17.67 18.58 24.29
CA ALA A 426 18.29 18.99 25.56
C ALA A 426 18.32 17.84 26.57
N ARG A 427 17.26 17.04 26.64
CA ARG A 427 17.19 15.85 27.51
C ARG A 427 18.14 14.75 27.06
N ILE A 428 18.30 14.52 25.75
CA ILE A 428 19.31 13.61 25.19
C ILE A 428 20.70 14.06 25.65
N LEU A 429 21.03 15.34 25.45
CA LEU A 429 22.33 15.92 25.79
C LEU A 429 22.63 15.79 27.28
N LEU A 430 21.67 16.14 28.15
CA LEU A 430 21.78 16.00 29.60
C LEU A 430 21.98 14.53 30.02
N SER A 431 21.28 13.60 29.38
CA SER A 431 21.42 12.17 29.69
C SER A 431 22.78 11.60 29.26
N LEU A 432 23.37 12.11 28.17
CA LEU A 432 24.70 11.73 27.72
C LEU A 432 25.80 12.35 28.61
N LEU A 433 25.58 13.56 29.10
CA LEU A 433 26.52 14.26 29.99
C LEU A 433 26.49 13.73 31.42
N SER A 434 25.34 13.25 31.91
CA SER A 434 25.15 12.73 33.28
C SER A 434 26.24 11.72 33.74
N PRO A 435 26.54 10.64 33.01
CA PRO A 435 27.57 9.67 33.42
C PRO A 435 29.01 10.22 33.37
N LEU A 436 29.28 11.22 32.52
CA LEU A 436 30.58 11.91 32.52
C LEU A 436 30.69 12.83 33.72
N LEU A 437 29.62 13.57 34.03
CA LEU A 437 29.54 14.45 35.18
C LEU A 437 29.70 13.66 36.49
N SER A 438 29.08 12.48 36.58
CA SER A 438 29.19 11.62 37.76
C SER A 438 30.62 11.11 37.98
N ARG A 439 31.34 10.72 36.91
CA ARG A 439 32.76 10.33 37.01
C ARG A 439 33.67 11.50 37.41
N ILE A 440 33.37 12.70 36.93
CA ILE A 440 34.13 13.91 37.30
C ILE A 440 33.88 14.27 38.76
N LEU A 441 32.65 14.12 39.25
CA LEU A 441 32.29 14.36 40.65
C LEU A 441 32.89 13.30 41.58
N GLU A 442 32.89 12.02 41.19
CA GLU A 442 33.48 10.92 41.97
C GLU A 442 35.02 10.96 42.00
N SER A 443 35.68 11.53 40.98
CA SER A 443 37.15 11.63 40.92
C SER A 443 37.73 12.82 41.68
N ARG A 444 36.91 13.74 42.17
CA ARG A 444 37.38 14.80 43.08
C ARG A 444 37.30 14.28 44.52
N PRO A 445 38.44 14.02 45.19
CA PRO A 445 38.41 13.71 46.62
C PRO A 445 37.86 14.94 47.34
N PHE A 446 36.67 14.82 47.92
CA PHE A 446 36.22 15.80 48.89
C PHE A 446 37.18 15.71 50.08
N SER A 447 38.06 16.71 50.20
CA SER A 447 38.86 16.90 51.41
C SER A 447 37.90 17.28 52.52
N ASP A 448 37.68 16.36 53.46
CA ASP A 448 36.81 16.51 54.64
C ASP A 448 37.16 17.75 55.50
N ASN A 449 38.31 18.40 55.28
CA ASN A 449 38.73 19.60 55.99
C ASN A 449 38.07 20.92 55.53
N SER A 450 37.15 20.90 54.56
CA SER A 450 36.54 22.12 53.99
C SER A 450 35.15 22.48 54.52
N LEU A 451 34.61 21.73 55.49
CA LEU A 451 33.27 21.94 56.06
C LEU A 451 33.27 22.46 57.52
N LEU A 452 34.41 22.98 58.01
CA LEU A 452 34.57 23.50 59.38
C LEU A 452 34.84 25.02 59.48
N LEU A 453 34.32 25.82 58.54
CA LEU A 453 34.37 27.29 58.61
C LEU A 453 33.02 27.94 58.37
#